data_AF-A0A3R8SHS4-F1
#
_entry.id   AF-A0A3R8SHS4-F1
#
_cell.length_a   1.000
_cell.length_b   1.000
_cell.length_c   1.000
_cell.angle_alpha   90.00
_cell.angle_beta   90.00
_cell.angle_gamma   90.00
#
_symmetry.space_group_name_H-M   'P 1'
#
loop_
_entity.id
_entity.type
_entity.pdbx_description
1 polymer ?
#
loop_
_entity_poly.entity_id
_entity_poly.type
_entity_poly.pdbx_seq_one_letter_code
_entity_poly.pdbx_strand_id
1 'polypeptide(L)'
;MAGPGTALAAPAAAPPPREQVAAATITWTLERASNPTADQQSAYTRITSAMNAAVARYNNLSDLGKSLTVRYDTSVPTADGNINGTIRFGSDRGYMTERTALHEIAHTIGVGTSAGWSSHGGNSGTWTGAQATALVRQYDGSSAKLSTGGGHFWPYGLNYENEFSSTAADRHVRIVEAMVRDGL
;
A
#
# COMPACT_ATOMS: atom_id res chain seq x y z
N MET A 1 13.34 -52.24 54.20
CA MET A 1 13.05 -50.81 53.99
C MET A 1 13.75 -50.39 52.70
N ALA A 2 13.03 -50.51 51.58
CA ALA A 2 12.56 -49.41 50.72
C ALA A 2 13.69 -48.77 49.89
N GLY A 3 13.85 -49.24 48.64
CA GLY A 3 14.72 -48.61 47.64
C GLY A 3 14.07 -47.37 47.02
N PRO A 4 14.86 -46.46 46.42
CA PRO A 4 14.36 -45.20 45.90
C PRO A 4 13.63 -45.44 44.57
N GLY A 5 12.36 -45.04 44.51
CA GLY A 5 11.57 -45.06 43.29
C GLY A 5 12.00 -43.95 42.33
N THR A 6 12.28 -44.32 41.08
CA THR A 6 12.41 -43.40 39.96
C THR A 6 11.08 -42.70 39.70
N ALA A 7 11.03 -41.38 39.87
CA ALA A 7 9.89 -40.56 39.46
C ALA A 7 9.92 -40.38 37.93
N LEU A 8 8.92 -40.95 37.25
CA LEU A 8 8.63 -40.64 35.84
C LEU A 8 8.09 -39.21 35.76
N ALA A 9 8.80 -38.34 35.04
CA ALA A 9 8.33 -37.00 34.72
C ALA A 9 7.13 -37.07 33.78
N ALA A 10 6.06 -36.33 34.10
CA ALA A 10 4.90 -36.17 33.24
C ALA A 10 5.29 -35.44 31.93
N PRO A 11 4.68 -35.79 30.78
CA PRO A 11 4.98 -35.12 29.53
C PRO A 11 4.52 -33.66 29.59
N ALA A 12 5.36 -32.75 29.12
CA ALA A 12 5.01 -31.34 28.95
C ALA A 12 3.88 -31.21 27.93
N ALA A 13 2.85 -30.43 28.29
CA ALA A 13 1.74 -30.13 27.39
C ALA A 13 2.22 -29.41 26.13
N ALA A 14 1.69 -29.82 24.98
CA ALA A 14 1.96 -29.16 23.70
C ALA A 14 1.51 -27.68 23.75
N PRO A 15 2.25 -26.76 23.11
CA PRO A 15 1.83 -25.38 23.01
C PRO A 15 0.50 -25.28 22.23
N PRO A 16 -0.37 -24.32 22.56
CA PRO A 16 -1.64 -24.15 21.85
C PRO A 16 -1.39 -23.80 20.38
N PRO A 17 -2.31 -24.17 19.48
CA PRO A 17 -2.25 -23.74 18.08
C PRO A 17 -2.20 -22.21 18.03
N ARG A 18 -1.24 -21.65 17.30
CA ARG A 18 -1.29 -20.22 16.97
C ARG A 18 -2.51 -20.00 16.08
N GLU A 19 -3.44 -19.16 16.53
CA GLU A 19 -4.49 -18.62 15.69
C GLU A 19 -3.84 -18.01 14.44
N GLN A 20 -4.15 -18.57 13.27
CA GLN A 20 -3.78 -17.96 12.00
C GLN A 20 -4.68 -16.74 11.83
N VAL A 21 -4.24 -15.59 12.35
CA VAL A 21 -4.88 -14.31 12.08
C VAL A 21 -4.89 -14.16 10.56
N ALA A 22 -6.08 -13.99 9.97
CA ALA A 22 -6.20 -13.74 8.53
C ALA A 22 -5.37 -12.49 8.19
N ALA A 23 -4.49 -12.61 7.20
CA ALA A 23 -3.73 -11.46 6.70
C ALA A 23 -4.69 -10.33 6.32
N ALA A 24 -4.35 -9.10 6.68
CA ALA A 24 -5.13 -7.95 6.25
C ALA A 24 -4.93 -7.78 4.73
N THR A 25 -6.03 -7.57 4.01
CA THR A 25 -6.00 -7.47 2.54
C THR A 25 -6.61 -6.16 2.06
N ILE A 26 -6.02 -5.60 1.01
CA ILE A 26 -6.66 -4.57 0.21
C ILE A 26 -7.71 -5.22 -0.70
N THR A 27 -8.92 -4.70 -0.67
CA THR A 27 -10.04 -5.08 -1.54
C THR A 27 -10.55 -3.86 -2.28
N TRP A 28 -11.16 -4.05 -3.45
CA TRP A 28 -11.64 -2.93 -4.24
C TRP A 28 -12.89 -3.27 -5.05
N THR A 29 -13.69 -2.26 -5.33
CA THR A 29 -14.83 -2.33 -6.26
C THR A 29 -14.81 -1.15 -7.23
N LEU A 30 -15.36 -1.33 -8.42
CA LEU A 30 -15.56 -0.25 -9.40
C LEU A 30 -17.04 0.13 -9.48
N GLU A 31 -17.36 1.38 -9.20
CA GLU A 31 -18.68 1.91 -9.50
C GLU A 31 -18.88 2.01 -11.02
N ARG A 32 -19.98 1.43 -11.51
CA ARG A 32 -20.30 1.33 -12.93
C ARG A 32 -21.69 1.85 -13.18
N ALA A 33 -21.86 2.61 -14.26
CA ALA A 33 -23.17 2.94 -14.79
C ALA A 33 -23.89 1.65 -15.23
N SER A 34 -25.21 1.60 -15.03
CA SER A 34 -26.04 0.46 -15.45
C SER A 34 -26.04 0.24 -16.96
N ASN A 35 -25.92 1.32 -17.75
CA ASN A 35 -25.84 1.30 -19.21
C ASN A 35 -24.62 2.13 -19.66
N PRO A 36 -23.41 1.55 -19.66
CA PRO A 36 -22.19 2.32 -19.87
C PRO A 36 -21.95 2.72 -21.33
N THR A 37 -21.49 3.95 -21.56
CA THR A 37 -21.03 4.41 -22.87
C THR A 37 -19.77 3.65 -23.32
N ALA A 38 -19.42 3.72 -24.61
CA ALA A 38 -18.18 3.11 -25.11
C ALA A 38 -16.93 3.68 -24.40
N ASP A 39 -16.95 4.98 -24.11
CA ASP A 39 -15.90 5.64 -23.32
C ASP A 39 -15.79 5.03 -21.91
N GLN A 40 -16.91 4.92 -21.19
CA GLN A 40 -16.96 4.30 -19.86
C GLN A 40 -16.50 2.84 -19.89
N GLN A 41 -16.93 2.05 -20.88
CA GLN A 41 -16.48 0.66 -21.03
C GLN A 41 -14.96 0.55 -21.21
N SER A 42 -14.38 1.43 -22.04
CA SER A 42 -12.93 1.52 -22.24
C SER A 42 -12.20 1.92 -20.95
N ALA A 43 -12.71 2.92 -20.22
CA ALA A 43 -12.16 3.34 -18.94
C ALA A 43 -12.21 2.19 -17.92
N TYR A 44 -13.38 1.57 -17.75
CA TYR A 44 -13.60 0.51 -16.78
C TYR A 44 -12.68 -0.69 -17.02
N THR A 45 -12.44 -1.07 -18.27
CA THR A 45 -11.53 -2.16 -18.62
C THR A 45 -10.10 -1.85 -18.15
N ARG A 46 -9.62 -0.64 -18.43
CA ARG A 46 -8.26 -0.21 -18.07
C ARG A 46 -8.08 -0.04 -16.56
N ILE A 47 -9.02 0.64 -15.91
CA ILE A 47 -9.05 0.79 -14.45
C ILE A 47 -9.08 -0.58 -13.77
N THR A 48 -9.89 -1.52 -14.28
CA THR A 48 -9.94 -2.88 -13.71
C THR A 48 -8.60 -3.60 -13.81
N SER A 49 -7.93 -3.50 -14.96
CA SER A 49 -6.60 -4.09 -15.12
C SER A 49 -5.57 -3.45 -14.17
N ALA A 50 -5.57 -2.13 -14.07
CA ALA A 50 -4.66 -1.38 -13.20
C ALA A 50 -4.86 -1.71 -11.71
N MET A 51 -6.12 -1.68 -11.25
CA MET A 51 -6.47 -1.98 -9.86
C MET A 51 -6.19 -3.43 -9.50
N ASN A 52 -6.49 -4.38 -10.40
CA ASN A 52 -6.15 -5.79 -10.17
C ASN A 52 -4.64 -5.99 -9.97
N ALA A 53 -3.81 -5.39 -10.83
CA ALA A 53 -2.36 -5.50 -10.71
C ALA A 53 -1.84 -4.85 -9.41
N ALA A 54 -2.28 -3.63 -9.10
CA ALA A 54 -1.85 -2.90 -7.92
C ALA A 54 -2.27 -3.59 -6.62
N VAL A 55 -3.53 -4.03 -6.52
CA VAL A 55 -4.04 -4.73 -5.33
C VAL A 55 -3.39 -6.09 -5.15
N ALA A 56 -3.18 -6.85 -6.24
CA ALA A 56 -2.44 -8.11 -6.17
C ALA A 56 -1.01 -7.88 -5.65
N ARG A 57 -0.34 -6.81 -6.09
CA ARG A 57 1.00 -6.48 -5.61
C ARG A 57 1.02 -6.09 -4.14
N TYR A 58 0.10 -5.22 -3.69
CA TYR A 58 -0.05 -4.88 -2.27
C TYR A 58 -0.27 -6.13 -1.42
N ASN A 59 -1.27 -6.94 -1.77
CA ASN A 59 -1.61 -8.15 -1.00
C ASN A 59 -0.51 -9.23 -1.01
N ASN A 60 0.39 -9.22 -2.00
CA ASN A 60 1.51 -10.16 -2.05
C ASN A 60 2.74 -9.70 -1.26
N LEU A 61 2.91 -8.39 -1.08
CA LEU A 61 4.15 -7.81 -0.52
C LEU A 61 3.97 -7.11 0.82
N SER A 62 2.75 -6.92 1.28
CA SER A 62 2.44 -6.34 2.58
C SER A 62 1.26 -7.01 3.26
N ASP A 63 1.11 -6.74 4.56
CA ASP A 63 -0.04 -7.13 5.37
C ASP A 63 -0.96 -5.91 5.62
N LEU A 64 -1.14 -5.08 4.60
CA LEU A 64 -1.98 -3.88 4.68
C LEU A 64 -3.43 -4.17 4.29
N GLY A 65 -4.37 -3.64 5.07
CA GLY A 65 -5.80 -3.75 4.82
C GLY A 65 -6.46 -2.42 4.46
N LYS A 66 -7.28 -2.42 3.41
CA LYS A 66 -8.15 -1.29 3.05
C LYS A 66 -9.29 -1.76 2.13
N SER A 67 -10.49 -1.22 2.32
CA SER A 67 -11.57 -1.38 1.34
C SER A 67 -11.65 -0.14 0.46
N LEU A 68 -11.58 -0.35 -0.86
CA LEU A 68 -11.49 0.72 -1.84
C LEU A 68 -12.75 0.82 -2.71
N THR A 69 -13.21 2.04 -2.92
CA THR A 69 -14.28 2.37 -3.87
C THR A 69 -13.68 3.16 -5.01
N VAL A 70 -13.63 2.57 -6.20
CA VAL A 70 -13.03 3.17 -7.39
C VAL A 70 -14.11 3.73 -8.30
N ARG A 71 -13.85 4.90 -8.89
CA ARG A 71 -14.77 5.59 -9.81
C ARG A 71 -14.05 6.05 -11.08
N TYR A 72 -14.80 6.11 -12.17
CA TYR A 72 -14.42 6.88 -13.35
C TYR A 72 -15.17 8.23 -13.30
N ASP A 73 -14.42 9.32 -13.19
CA ASP A 73 -14.96 10.68 -13.00
C ASP A 73 -14.19 11.65 -13.89
N THR A 74 -14.82 12.09 -14.99
CA THR A 74 -14.20 12.97 -15.98
C THR A 74 -13.96 14.39 -15.48
N SER A 75 -14.42 14.75 -14.27
CA SER A 75 -14.08 16.03 -13.63
C SER A 75 -12.68 16.05 -13.02
N VAL A 76 -12.07 14.87 -12.86
CA VAL A 76 -10.69 14.70 -12.37
C VAL A 76 -9.74 14.70 -13.57
N PRO A 77 -8.69 15.53 -13.59
CA PRO A 77 -7.75 15.56 -14.71
C PRO A 77 -6.93 14.26 -14.88
N THR A 78 -6.55 13.63 -13.76
CA THR A 78 -5.62 12.48 -13.73
C THR A 78 -6.21 11.33 -12.91
N ALA A 79 -5.89 11.27 -11.62
CA ALA A 79 -6.48 10.41 -10.63
C ALA A 79 -6.31 11.07 -9.25
N ASP A 80 -7.15 10.70 -8.28
CA ASP A 80 -6.98 11.11 -6.89
C ASP A 80 -7.51 10.05 -5.91
N GLY A 81 -6.70 9.75 -4.90
CA GLY A 81 -7.02 8.90 -3.77
C GLY A 81 -7.33 9.71 -2.51
N ASN A 82 -8.37 9.31 -1.78
CA ASN A 82 -8.76 9.91 -0.52
C ASN A 82 -8.62 8.90 0.64
N ILE A 83 -8.24 9.39 1.83
CA ILE A 83 -8.06 8.56 3.03
C ILE A 83 -9.31 7.76 3.41
N ASN A 84 -10.50 8.17 2.97
CA ASN A 84 -11.74 7.42 3.17
C ASN A 84 -11.84 6.13 2.32
N GLY A 85 -10.86 5.84 1.45
CA GLY A 85 -10.84 4.67 0.57
C GLY A 85 -11.39 4.91 -0.83
N THR A 86 -11.75 6.14 -1.18
CA THR A 86 -12.19 6.48 -2.55
C THR A 86 -10.99 6.73 -3.46
N ILE A 87 -11.01 6.16 -4.66
CA ILE A 87 -10.07 6.49 -5.75
C ILE A 87 -10.88 6.89 -6.98
N ARG A 88 -10.53 8.02 -7.60
CA ARG A 88 -11.14 8.45 -8.86
C ARG A 88 -10.09 8.43 -9.96
N PHE A 89 -10.46 7.95 -11.14
CA PHE A 89 -9.68 8.08 -12.36
C PHE A 89 -10.39 9.01 -13.34
N GLY A 90 -9.62 9.94 -13.90
CA GLY A 90 -10.03 10.92 -14.90
C GLY A 90 -10.19 10.35 -16.30
N SER A 91 -10.46 11.24 -17.26
CA SER A 91 -10.65 10.87 -18.68
C SER A 91 -9.36 10.44 -19.39
N ASP A 92 -8.19 10.81 -18.91
CA ASP A 92 -6.93 10.44 -19.56
C ASP A 92 -6.55 8.98 -19.28
N ARG A 93 -6.51 8.17 -20.35
CA ARG A 93 -6.17 6.75 -20.30
C ARG A 93 -4.72 6.50 -19.91
N GLY A 94 -3.83 7.49 -20.08
CA GLY A 94 -2.44 7.44 -19.64
C GLY A 94 -2.28 7.33 -18.12
N TYR A 95 -3.32 7.69 -17.34
CA TYR A 95 -3.33 7.53 -15.89
C TYR A 95 -4.04 6.26 -15.42
N MET A 96 -4.62 5.45 -16.31
CA MET A 96 -5.25 4.18 -15.93
C MET A 96 -4.24 3.02 -15.96
N THR A 97 -3.14 3.19 -15.24
CA THR A 97 -2.00 2.28 -15.19
C THR A 97 -1.80 1.72 -13.78
N GLU A 98 -1.09 0.59 -13.67
CA GLU A 98 -0.71 0.02 -12.37
C GLU A 98 0.06 1.05 -11.53
N ARG A 99 0.96 1.82 -12.16
CA ARG A 99 1.73 2.88 -11.51
C ARG A 99 0.82 3.89 -10.80
N THR A 100 -0.17 4.45 -11.50
CA THR A 100 -1.14 5.37 -10.88
C THR A 100 -1.92 4.68 -9.78
N ALA A 101 -2.41 3.47 -10.02
CA ALA A 101 -3.21 2.76 -9.02
C ALA A 101 -2.42 2.50 -7.72
N LEU A 102 -1.14 2.10 -7.80
CA LEU A 102 -0.27 1.95 -6.63
C LEU A 102 -0.14 3.27 -5.85
N HIS A 103 0.11 4.37 -6.58
CA HIS A 103 0.23 5.71 -6.02
C HIS A 103 -1.06 6.16 -5.31
N GLU A 104 -2.21 6.05 -5.96
CA GLU A 104 -3.48 6.45 -5.33
C GLU A 104 -3.84 5.58 -4.13
N ILE A 105 -3.55 4.27 -4.16
CA ILE A 105 -3.73 3.40 -2.99
C ILE A 105 -2.90 3.91 -1.81
N ALA A 106 -1.66 4.38 -2.02
CA ALA A 106 -0.84 4.96 -0.96
C ALA A 106 -1.52 6.19 -0.31
N HIS A 107 -2.16 7.05 -1.11
CA HIS A 107 -2.95 8.17 -0.59
C HIS A 107 -4.15 7.72 0.25
N THR A 108 -4.82 6.63 -0.14
CA THR A 108 -5.91 6.07 0.67
C THR A 108 -5.43 5.44 1.98
N ILE A 109 -4.18 4.98 2.04
CA ILE A 109 -3.55 4.42 3.24
C ILE A 109 -3.16 5.52 4.21
N GLY A 110 -2.68 6.67 3.72
CA GLY A 110 -2.38 7.84 4.55
C GLY A 110 -1.30 8.76 4.01
N VAL A 111 -0.60 8.37 2.93
CA VAL A 111 0.42 9.21 2.30
C VAL A 111 -0.21 10.55 1.88
N GLY A 112 0.32 11.66 2.38
CA GLY A 112 -0.18 13.00 2.10
C GLY A 112 -1.51 13.39 2.75
N THR A 113 -2.22 12.46 3.39
CA THR A 113 -3.60 12.67 3.84
C THR A 113 -3.81 12.45 5.34
N SER A 114 -2.94 11.71 6.01
CA SER A 114 -3.09 11.38 7.43
C SER A 114 -2.41 12.37 8.38
N ALA A 115 -2.78 12.30 9.65
CA ALA A 115 -2.06 13.01 10.71
C ALA A 115 -0.63 12.46 10.86
N GLY A 116 -0.46 11.13 10.75
CA GLY A 116 0.84 10.47 10.78
C GLY A 116 1.79 11.02 9.72
N TRP A 117 1.29 11.26 8.50
CA TRP A 117 2.05 11.92 7.45
C TRP A 117 2.66 13.24 7.91
N SER A 118 1.83 14.10 8.51
CA SER A 118 2.25 15.42 8.98
C SER A 118 3.23 15.30 10.16
N SER A 119 2.96 14.41 11.11
CA SER A 119 3.80 14.18 12.29
C SER A 119 5.20 13.65 11.95
N HIS A 120 5.34 12.90 10.86
CA HIS A 120 6.59 12.31 10.42
C HIS A 120 7.32 13.12 9.33
N GLY A 121 7.05 14.42 9.23
CA GLY A 121 7.80 15.31 8.33
C GLY A 121 7.36 15.23 6.88
N GLY A 122 6.17 14.72 6.59
CA GLY A 122 5.60 14.62 5.24
C GLY A 122 5.53 15.95 4.47
N ASN A 123 5.46 17.08 5.19
CA ASN A 123 5.46 18.43 4.61
C ASN A 123 6.76 19.20 4.86
N SER A 124 7.75 18.56 5.50
CA SER A 124 8.98 19.19 5.99
C SER A 124 10.22 18.86 5.13
N GLY A 125 10.05 18.10 4.05
CA GLY A 125 11.12 17.79 3.09
C GLY A 125 11.78 16.42 3.29
N THR A 126 11.61 15.76 4.43
CA THR A 126 12.17 14.43 4.70
C THR A 126 11.31 13.67 5.72
N TRP A 127 11.01 12.41 5.42
CA TRP A 127 10.36 11.48 6.34
C TRP A 127 11.26 11.18 7.54
N THR A 128 10.72 11.25 8.75
CA THR A 128 11.48 11.03 10.00
C THR A 128 11.28 9.64 10.61
N GLY A 129 10.36 8.84 10.06
CA GLY A 129 10.13 7.47 10.52
C GLY A 129 11.33 6.55 10.25
N ALA A 130 11.64 5.68 11.20
CA ALA A 130 12.86 4.89 11.20
C ALA A 130 12.80 3.69 10.25
N GLN A 131 11.63 3.05 10.12
CA GLN A 131 11.44 1.85 9.32
C GLN A 131 11.57 2.16 7.84
N ALA A 132 10.81 3.15 7.34
CA ALA A 132 10.86 3.51 5.93
C ALA A 132 12.23 4.10 5.54
N THR A 133 12.85 4.88 6.43
CA THR A 133 14.21 5.41 6.23
C THR A 133 15.26 4.31 6.16
N ALA A 134 15.20 3.31 7.05
CA ALA A 134 16.13 2.18 7.00
C ALA A 134 15.99 1.39 5.71
N LEU A 135 14.76 1.19 5.24
CA LEU A 135 14.48 0.45 4.02
C LEU A 135 15.03 1.16 2.77
N VAL A 136 14.85 2.47 2.66
CA VAL A 136 15.40 3.24 1.53
C VAL A 136 16.94 3.20 1.53
N ARG A 137 17.56 3.21 2.71
CA ARG A 137 19.03 3.09 2.85
C ARG A 137 19.54 1.71 2.48
N GLN A 138 18.75 0.66 2.72
CA GLN A 138 19.07 -0.68 2.26
C GLN A 138 19.06 -0.77 0.73
N TYR A 139 18.15 -0.05 0.08
CA TYR A 139 18.02 -0.06 -1.38
C TYR A 139 19.06 0.77 -2.10
N ASP A 140 19.32 1.98 -1.58
CA ASP A 140 20.03 3.04 -2.33
C ASP A 140 21.33 3.49 -1.65
N GLY A 141 21.68 2.87 -0.52
CA GLY A 141 22.90 3.12 0.24
C GLY A 141 22.67 3.90 1.54
N SER A 142 23.65 3.83 2.44
CA SER A 142 23.53 4.30 3.83
C SER A 142 23.21 5.80 3.98
N SER A 143 23.54 6.63 3.00
CA SER A 143 23.26 8.06 2.99
C SER A 143 21.90 8.43 2.40
N ALA A 144 21.15 7.47 1.87
CA ALA A 144 19.86 7.73 1.25
C ALA A 144 18.84 8.29 2.25
N LYS A 145 17.91 9.08 1.72
CA LYS A 145 16.82 9.73 2.46
C LYS A 145 15.51 9.48 1.73
N LEU A 146 14.43 9.40 2.51
CA LEU A 146 13.08 9.40 1.98
C LEU A 146 12.58 10.86 2.02
N SER A 147 12.69 11.54 0.89
CA SER A 147 12.22 12.90 0.70
C SER A 147 10.70 12.94 0.64
N THR A 148 10.10 14.01 1.16
CA THR A 148 8.65 14.19 1.24
C THR A 148 8.25 15.61 0.87
N GLY A 149 7.04 15.80 0.31
CA GLY A 149 6.50 17.13 0.05
C GLY A 149 5.26 17.11 -0.82
N GLY A 150 4.36 18.06 -0.59
CA GLY A 150 3.14 18.24 -1.40
C GLY A 150 2.23 17.01 -1.44
N GLY A 151 2.24 16.19 -0.39
CA GLY A 151 1.51 14.94 -0.31
C GLY A 151 2.24 13.72 -0.88
N HIS A 152 3.44 13.89 -1.42
CA HIS A 152 4.19 12.85 -2.12
C HIS A 152 5.52 12.52 -1.44
N PHE A 153 6.10 11.37 -1.77
CA PHE A 153 7.45 11.00 -1.33
C PHE A 153 8.33 10.54 -2.50
N TRP A 154 9.64 10.58 -2.27
CA TRP A 154 10.67 10.10 -3.18
C TRP A 154 11.84 9.52 -2.39
N PRO A 155 12.57 8.54 -2.92
CA PRO A 155 12.29 7.77 -4.13
C PRO A 155 11.10 6.81 -3.98
N TYR A 156 10.67 6.18 -5.07
CA TYR A 156 9.63 5.15 -5.12
C TYR A 156 8.20 5.60 -4.78
N GLY A 157 7.91 6.90 -4.81
CA GLY A 157 6.54 7.41 -4.69
C GLY A 157 5.65 7.13 -5.91
N LEU A 158 6.26 6.78 -7.05
CA LEU A 158 5.56 6.51 -8.31
C LEU A 158 4.68 7.70 -8.75
N ASN A 159 5.21 8.91 -8.63
CA ASN A 159 4.57 10.18 -8.95
C ASN A 159 4.47 10.41 -10.47
N TYR A 160 5.39 9.84 -11.24
CA TYR A 160 5.43 9.91 -12.69
C TYR A 160 5.55 8.52 -13.32
N GLU A 161 5.06 8.37 -14.55
CA GLU A 161 5.09 7.07 -15.26
C GLU A 161 6.51 6.56 -15.50
N ASN A 162 7.48 7.47 -15.72
CA ASN A 162 8.88 7.10 -15.92
C ASN A 162 9.59 6.61 -14.63
N GLU A 163 8.96 6.71 -13.46
CA GLU A 163 9.45 6.11 -12.22
C GLU A 163 9.06 4.62 -12.11
N PHE A 164 8.18 4.13 -12.99
CA PHE A 164 7.71 2.76 -12.93
C PHE A 164 8.74 1.75 -13.45
N SER A 165 8.96 0.73 -12.64
CA SER A 165 9.56 -0.55 -13.02
C SER A 165 9.04 -1.60 -12.04
N SER A 166 9.14 -2.89 -12.36
CA SER A 166 8.71 -3.94 -11.42
C SER A 166 9.42 -3.83 -10.06
N THR A 167 10.72 -3.51 -10.07
CA THR A 167 11.49 -3.27 -8.83
C THR A 167 10.99 -2.04 -8.08
N ALA A 168 10.74 -0.92 -8.77
CA ALA A 168 10.24 0.29 -8.12
C ALA A 168 8.83 0.10 -7.55
N ALA A 169 7.97 -0.66 -8.24
CA ALA A 169 6.64 -1.00 -7.79
C ALA A 169 6.65 -1.87 -6.52
N ASP A 170 7.55 -2.85 -6.43
CA ASP A 170 7.72 -3.66 -5.22
C ASP A 170 8.25 -2.82 -4.05
N ARG A 171 9.24 -1.95 -4.33
CA ARG A 171 9.81 -1.05 -3.33
C ARG A 171 8.79 -0.05 -2.82
N HIS A 172 7.92 0.48 -3.68
CA HIS A 172 6.81 1.35 -3.31
C HIS A 172 5.94 0.71 -2.23
N VAL A 173 5.42 -0.50 -2.48
CA VAL A 173 4.54 -1.20 -1.53
C VAL A 173 5.23 -1.40 -0.18
N ARG A 174 6.48 -1.87 -0.18
CA ARG A 174 7.24 -2.11 1.06
C ARG A 174 7.55 -0.82 1.81
N ILE A 175 7.80 0.28 1.11
CA ILE A 175 8.02 1.59 1.72
C ILE A 175 6.73 2.10 2.35
N VAL A 176 5.59 2.04 1.65
CA VAL A 176 4.28 2.44 2.22
C VAL A 176 3.95 1.61 3.47
N GLU A 177 4.19 0.30 3.44
CA GLU A 177 4.02 -0.55 4.63
C GLU A 177 4.95 -0.15 5.77
N ALA A 178 6.22 0.15 5.48
CA ALA A 178 7.16 0.62 6.49
C ALA A 178 6.75 1.99 7.07
N MET A 179 6.19 2.88 6.25
CA MET A 179 5.63 4.16 6.73
C MET A 179 4.43 3.92 7.65
N VAL A 180 3.54 2.97 7.34
CA VAL A 180 2.46 2.57 8.26
C VAL A 180 3.03 2.06 9.60
N ARG A 181 4.10 1.26 9.58
CA ARG A 181 4.79 0.82 10.81
C ARG A 181 5.45 1.96 11.58
N ASP A 182 5.84 3.04 10.90
CA ASP A 182 6.36 4.25 11.53
C ASP A 182 5.27 5.08 12.21
N GLY A 183 3.99 4.86 11.90
CA GLY A 183 2.86 5.62 12.41
C GLY A 183 2.21 6.57 11.40
N LEU A 184 2.27 6.23 10.10
CA LEU A 184 1.46 6.89 9.05
C LEU A 184 -0.04 6.87 9.38
#